data_AF-A0A932GBF6-F1
#
_entry.id   AF-A0A932GBF6-F1
#
_cell.length_a   1.000
_cell.length_b   1.000
_cell.length_c   1.000
_cell.angle_alpha   90.00
_cell.angle_beta   90.00
_cell.angle_gamma   90.00
#
_symmetry.space_group_name_H-M   'P 1'
#
loop_
_entity.id
_entity.type
_entity.pdbx_description
1 polymer ?
#
loop_
_entity_poly.entity_id
_entity_poly.type
_entity_poly.pdbx_seq_one_letter_code
_entity_poly.pdbx_strand_id
1 'polypeptide(L)'
;MKSLRRVHLYLGCFFAPLLLFYVATGWYQTFHTNRNKTPGELGGWKERLTSVHVDQIYPTEAAESFSPALFRAFVVAMAIALITTVALGILLAFRTSRRQWPVWLCLGLGIVVPVLLLWLGQKR
;
A
#
# COMPACT_ATOMS: atom_id res chain seq x y z
N MET A 1 -25.58 10.27 -1.56
CA MET A 1 -24.85 9.58 -2.65
C MET A 1 -23.92 10.47 -3.47
N LYS A 2 -24.34 11.64 -3.97
CA LYS A 2 -23.48 12.52 -4.80
C LYS A 2 -22.21 13.02 -4.08
N SER A 3 -22.33 13.39 -2.81
CA SER A 3 -21.18 13.85 -2.00
C SER A 3 -20.16 12.73 -1.76
N LEU A 4 -20.63 11.54 -1.31
CA LEU A 4 -19.76 10.39 -1.07
C LEU A 4 -18.95 9.98 -2.30
N ARG A 5 -19.57 9.99 -3.50
CA ARG A 5 -18.86 9.74 -4.77
C ARG A 5 -17.78 10.76 -5.05
N ARG A 6 -18.03 12.04 -4.74
CA ARG A 6 -17.07 13.13 -4.94
C ARG A 6 -15.90 13.03 -3.95
N VAL A 7 -16.19 12.74 -2.69
CA VAL A 7 -15.18 12.49 -1.66
C VAL A 7 -14.31 11.29 -2.05
N HIS A 8 -14.92 10.17 -2.43
CA HIS A 8 -14.19 8.99 -2.90
C HIS A 8 -13.29 9.30 -4.11
N LEU A 9 -13.79 10.06 -5.09
CA LEU A 9 -12.99 10.44 -6.26
C LEU A 9 -11.77 11.28 -5.88
N TYR A 10 -11.94 12.32 -5.06
CA TYR A 10 -10.82 13.21 -4.71
C TYR A 10 -9.85 12.57 -3.74
N LEU A 11 -10.33 11.85 -2.71
CA LEU A 11 -9.44 11.08 -1.83
C LEU A 11 -8.70 9.98 -2.60
N GLY A 12 -9.40 9.27 -3.50
CA GLY A 12 -8.81 8.27 -4.36
C GLY A 12 -7.69 8.84 -5.23
N CYS A 13 -7.93 9.98 -5.89
CA CYS A 13 -6.91 10.64 -6.71
C CYS A 13 -5.74 11.17 -5.87
N PHE A 14 -6.01 11.70 -4.67
CA PHE A 14 -4.96 12.22 -3.78
C PHE A 14 -4.04 11.10 -3.27
N PHE A 15 -4.58 9.97 -2.82
CA PHE A 15 -3.78 8.87 -2.29
C PHE A 15 -3.24 7.90 -3.36
N ALA A 16 -3.78 7.93 -4.58
CA ALA A 16 -3.40 7.03 -5.66
C ALA A 16 -1.88 6.95 -5.93
N PRO A 17 -1.11 8.06 -6.05
CA PRO A 17 0.32 7.98 -6.31
C PRO A 17 1.08 7.21 -5.23
N LEU A 18 0.72 7.47 -3.96
CA LEU A 18 1.36 6.87 -2.81
C LEU A 18 0.95 5.40 -2.63
N LEU A 19 -0.31 5.05 -2.89
CA LEU A 19 -0.79 3.67 -2.92
C LEU A 19 -0.07 2.86 -4.00
N LEU A 20 0.09 3.41 -5.21
CA LEU A 20 0.84 2.76 -6.28
C LEU A 20 2.30 2.55 -5.87
N PHE A 21 2.94 3.56 -5.28
CA PHE A 21 4.31 3.44 -4.77
C PHE A 21 4.45 2.33 -3.72
N TYR A 22 3.62 2.33 -2.67
CA TYR A 22 3.69 1.32 -1.60
C TYR A 22 3.37 -0.08 -2.09
N VAL A 23 2.38 -0.25 -2.95
CA VAL A 23 2.02 -1.59 -3.47
C VAL A 23 3.10 -2.12 -4.42
N ALA A 24 3.65 -1.27 -5.30
CA ALA A 24 4.72 -1.67 -6.20
C ALA A 24 6.02 -2.03 -5.46
N THR A 25 6.39 -1.22 -4.46
CA THR A 25 7.59 -1.49 -3.64
C THR A 25 7.38 -2.65 -2.67
N GLY A 26 6.19 -2.79 -2.08
CA GLY A 26 5.83 -3.92 -1.21
C GLY A 26 5.78 -5.26 -1.94
N TRP A 27 5.31 -5.28 -3.20
CA TRP A 27 5.44 -6.45 -4.06
C TRP A 27 6.90 -6.86 -4.23
N TYR A 28 7.80 -5.91 -4.52
CA TYR A 28 9.22 -6.21 -4.67
C TYR A 28 9.82 -6.78 -3.37
N GLN A 29 9.47 -6.21 -2.22
CA GLN A 29 9.91 -6.66 -0.89
C GLN A 29 9.38 -8.04 -0.49
N THR A 30 8.25 -8.46 -1.05
CA THR A 30 7.70 -9.82 -0.85
C THR A 30 8.67 -10.91 -1.35
N PHE A 31 9.48 -10.61 -2.36
CA PHE A 31 10.48 -11.53 -2.90
C PHE A 31 11.90 -11.27 -2.35
N HIS A 32 12.16 -10.06 -1.84
CA HIS A 32 13.48 -9.61 -1.36
C HIS A 32 13.38 -9.06 0.07
N THR A 33 13.00 -9.90 1.02
CA THR A 33 12.87 -9.51 2.43
C THR A 33 14.26 -9.30 3.05
N ASN A 34 14.73 -8.05 3.08
CA ASN A 34 15.90 -7.66 3.85
C ASN A 34 15.45 -7.28 5.27
N ARG A 35 15.76 -8.13 6.27
CA ARG A 35 15.37 -7.88 7.66
C ARG A 35 16.52 -8.05 8.64
N ASN A 36 16.41 -7.33 9.75
CA ASN A 36 17.41 -7.31 10.83
C ASN A 36 17.02 -8.15 12.07
N LYS A 37 15.97 -9.00 11.98
CA LYS A 37 15.47 -9.84 13.10
C LYS A 37 15.33 -11.30 12.69
N THR A 38 15.10 -12.24 13.61
CA THR A 38 14.93 -13.69 13.32
C THR A 38 13.46 -14.10 13.11
N PRO A 39 13.10 -14.87 12.05
CA PRO A 39 11.70 -15.17 11.74
C PRO A 39 11.03 -15.92 12.88
N GLY A 40 9.80 -15.54 13.22
CA GLY A 40 9.04 -16.24 14.25
C GLY A 40 9.33 -15.84 15.69
N GLU A 41 9.98 -14.69 15.95
CA GLU A 41 10.04 -14.14 17.31
C GLU A 41 8.62 -13.97 17.89
N LEU A 42 8.37 -14.66 18.99
CA LEU A 42 7.10 -14.64 19.70
C LEU A 42 6.98 -13.32 20.46
N GLY A 43 6.27 -12.36 19.85
CA GLY A 43 5.84 -11.12 20.47
C GLY A 43 4.34 -11.10 20.79
N GLY A 44 3.86 -9.95 21.26
CA GLY A 44 2.44 -9.70 21.47
C GLY A 44 1.65 -9.68 20.15
N TRP A 45 0.33 -9.42 20.24
CA TRP A 45 -0.56 -9.44 19.08
C TRP A 45 -0.15 -8.45 17.97
N LYS A 46 0.46 -7.31 18.32
CA LYS A 46 0.93 -6.31 17.36
C LYS A 46 2.11 -6.84 16.55
N GLU A 47 3.07 -7.45 17.24
CA GLU A 47 4.24 -8.07 16.63
C GLU A 47 3.84 -9.21 15.68
N ARG A 48 2.82 -10.00 16.06
CA ARG A 48 2.26 -11.05 15.18
C ARG A 48 1.66 -10.46 13.90
N LEU A 49 0.93 -9.34 13.98
CA LEU A 49 0.40 -8.66 12.80
C LEU A 49 1.52 -8.07 11.93
N THR A 50 2.58 -7.53 12.55
CA THR A 50 3.78 -7.08 11.83
C THR A 50 4.45 -8.25 11.11
N SER A 51 4.56 -9.42 11.76
CA SER A 51 5.08 -10.64 11.13
C SER A 51 4.23 -11.07 9.93
N VAL A 52 2.90 -11.01 10.00
CA VAL A 52 2.06 -11.31 8.83
C VAL A 52 2.34 -10.34 7.68
N HIS A 53 2.49 -9.05 8.00
CA HIS A 53 2.71 -8.01 6.99
C HIS A 53 4.10 -8.07 6.34
N VAL A 54 5.15 -8.31 7.13
CA VAL A 54 6.55 -8.26 6.69
C VAL A 54 7.06 -9.63 6.28
N ASP A 55 6.77 -10.64 7.09
CA ASP A 55 7.33 -12.00 6.96
C ASP A 55 6.39 -12.97 6.27
N GLN A 56 5.12 -12.60 6.07
CA GLN A 56 4.12 -13.44 5.41
C GLN A 56 3.85 -14.76 6.16
N ILE A 57 4.14 -14.77 7.46
CA ILE A 57 3.93 -15.90 8.37
C ILE A 57 3.18 -15.43 9.61
N TYR A 58 2.38 -16.31 10.18
CA TYR A 58 1.74 -16.10 11.47
C TYR A 58 2.47 -16.93 12.53
N PRO A 59 3.27 -16.31 13.42
CA PRO A 59 4.09 -17.04 14.37
C PRO A 59 3.24 -17.63 15.49
N THR A 60 3.42 -18.92 15.74
CA THR A 60 2.74 -19.69 16.78
C THR A 60 3.72 -20.64 17.46
N GLU A 61 3.56 -20.84 18.76
CA GLU A 61 4.47 -21.70 19.56
C GLU A 61 4.38 -23.18 19.14
N ALA A 62 3.29 -23.57 18.50
CA ALA A 62 3.04 -24.95 18.07
C ALA A 62 3.65 -25.31 16.71
N ALA A 63 4.25 -24.35 15.98
CA ALA A 63 4.77 -24.58 14.63
C ALA A 63 6.29 -24.68 14.62
N GLU A 64 6.81 -25.80 14.10
CA GLU A 64 8.25 -26.04 13.96
C GLU A 64 8.86 -25.36 12.73
N SER A 65 8.06 -25.09 11.69
CA SER A 65 8.48 -24.38 10.49
C SER A 65 7.33 -23.62 9.84
N PHE A 66 7.66 -22.63 9.00
CA PHE A 66 6.68 -21.81 8.30
C PHE A 66 6.97 -21.81 6.79
N SER A 67 5.92 -21.94 5.98
CA SER A 67 5.99 -21.78 4.52
C SER A 67 5.11 -20.60 4.08
N PRO A 68 5.70 -19.48 3.61
CA PRO A 68 4.93 -18.32 3.17
C PRO A 68 4.39 -18.48 1.74
N ALA A 69 4.66 -19.58 1.03
CA ALA A 69 4.46 -19.66 -0.42
C ALA A 69 3.02 -19.38 -0.88
N LEU A 70 2.02 -19.97 -0.21
CA LEU A 70 0.61 -19.75 -0.55
C LEU A 70 0.16 -18.33 -0.24
N PHE A 71 0.53 -17.81 0.94
CA PHE A 71 0.17 -16.44 1.32
C PHE A 71 0.87 -15.42 0.43
N ARG A 72 2.13 -15.67 0.07
CA ARG A 72 2.89 -14.88 -0.91
C ARG A 72 2.18 -14.81 -2.26
N ALA A 73 1.74 -15.94 -2.82
CA ALA A 73 1.00 -15.97 -4.08
C ALA A 73 -0.32 -15.18 -4.00
N PHE A 74 -1.00 -15.25 -2.86
CA PHE A 74 -2.20 -14.46 -2.60
C PHE A 74 -1.92 -12.96 -2.50
N VAL A 75 -0.90 -12.54 -1.75
CA VAL A 75 -0.47 -11.13 -1.63
C VAL A 75 -0.10 -10.56 -2.99
N VAL A 76 0.57 -11.36 -3.80
CA VAL A 76 0.86 -11.08 -5.20
C VAL A 76 -0.44 -10.80 -5.97
N ALA A 77 -1.35 -11.77 -6.05
CA ALA A 77 -2.63 -11.58 -6.76
C ALA A 77 -3.39 -10.32 -6.28
N MET A 78 -3.41 -10.08 -4.96
CA MET A 78 -4.01 -8.90 -4.34
C MET A 78 -3.35 -7.59 -4.80
N ALA A 79 -2.02 -7.53 -4.86
CA ALA A 79 -1.29 -6.34 -5.29
C ALA A 79 -1.55 -6.01 -6.77
N ILE A 80 -1.60 -7.01 -7.66
CA ILE A 80 -1.98 -6.80 -9.07
C ILE A 80 -3.40 -6.25 -9.17
N ALA A 81 -4.34 -6.84 -8.41
CA ALA A 81 -5.73 -6.39 -8.39
C ALA A 81 -5.84 -4.94 -7.86
N LEU A 82 -5.09 -4.59 -6.82
CA LEU A 82 -5.09 -3.25 -6.24
C LEU A 82 -4.49 -2.21 -7.19
N ILE A 83 -3.36 -2.50 -7.83
CA ILE A 83 -2.77 -1.62 -8.86
C ILE A 83 -3.77 -1.38 -9.99
N THR A 84 -4.42 -2.44 -10.47
CA THR A 84 -5.40 -2.37 -11.56
C THR A 84 -6.60 -1.52 -11.16
N THR A 85 -7.14 -1.71 -9.96
CA THR A 85 -8.30 -0.94 -9.47
C THR A 85 -7.96 0.54 -9.24
N VAL A 86 -6.77 0.86 -8.71
CA VAL A 86 -6.30 2.25 -8.58
C VAL A 86 -6.13 2.90 -9.95
N ALA A 87 -5.50 2.22 -10.91
CA ALA A 87 -5.34 2.72 -12.27
C ALA A 87 -6.69 3.00 -12.95
N LEU A 88 -7.64 2.05 -12.86
CA LEU A 88 -9.01 2.24 -13.35
C LEU A 88 -9.70 3.42 -12.65
N GLY A 89 -9.52 3.57 -11.33
CA GLY A 89 -10.05 4.71 -10.57
C GLY A 89 -9.57 6.06 -11.09
N ILE A 90 -8.27 6.19 -11.38
CA ILE A 90 -7.68 7.39 -11.98
C ILE A 90 -8.26 7.64 -13.38
N LEU A 91 -8.30 6.60 -14.23
CA LEU A 91 -8.86 6.69 -15.59
C LEU A 91 -10.32 7.15 -15.57
N LEU A 92 -11.12 6.59 -14.68
CA LEU A 92 -12.52 6.97 -14.49
C LEU A 92 -12.65 8.39 -13.93
N ALA A 93 -11.75 8.83 -13.06
CA ALA A 93 -11.76 10.20 -12.54
C ALA A 93 -11.58 11.23 -13.67
N PHE A 94 -10.67 10.99 -14.61
CA PHE A 94 -10.47 11.85 -15.78
C PHE A 94 -11.63 11.81 -16.78
N ARG A 95 -12.22 10.62 -17.00
CA ARG A 95 -13.34 10.47 -17.95
C ARG A 95 -14.66 11.02 -17.44
N THR A 96 -14.90 10.94 -16.13
CA THR A 96 -16.22 11.31 -15.56
C THR A 96 -16.26 12.73 -14.99
N SER A 97 -15.10 13.37 -14.75
CA SER A 97 -15.04 14.72 -14.21
C SER A 97 -15.25 15.77 -15.30
N ARG A 98 -16.27 16.62 -15.15
CA ARG A 98 -16.55 17.74 -16.07
C ARG A 98 -15.40 18.74 -16.18
N ARG A 99 -14.61 18.90 -15.11
CA ARG A 99 -13.37 19.68 -15.08
C ARG A 99 -12.25 18.76 -14.60
N GLN A 100 -11.18 18.64 -15.37
CA GLN A 100 -10.07 17.73 -15.08
C GLN A 100 -9.01 18.36 -14.16
N TRP A 101 -8.97 19.69 -14.06
CA TRP A 101 -7.99 20.39 -13.22
C TRP A 101 -7.99 19.93 -11.74
N PRO A 102 -9.14 19.72 -11.05
CA PRO A 102 -9.12 19.21 -9.69
C PRO A 102 -8.48 17.82 -9.57
N VAL A 103 -8.63 16.97 -10.59
CA VAL A 103 -8.00 15.63 -10.62
C VAL A 103 -6.49 15.77 -10.69
N TRP A 104 -5.98 16.62 -11.59
CA TRP A 104 -4.56 16.95 -11.68
C TRP A 104 -4.02 17.54 -10.38
N LEU A 105 -4.75 18.45 -9.75
CA LEU A 105 -4.36 19.03 -8.46
C LEU A 105 -4.25 17.93 -7.38
N CYS A 106 -5.26 17.06 -7.26
CA CYS A 106 -5.23 15.97 -6.28
C CYS A 106 -4.03 15.03 -6.50
N LEU A 107 -3.77 14.61 -7.74
CA LEU A 107 -2.63 13.76 -8.08
C LEU A 107 -1.29 14.45 -7.77
N GLY A 108 -1.16 15.72 -8.15
CA GLY A 108 0.04 16.51 -7.87
C GLY A 108 0.30 16.68 -6.37
N LEU A 109 -0.74 17.06 -5.61
CA LEU A 109 -0.66 17.15 -4.15
C LEU A 109 -0.35 15.80 -3.49
N GLY A 110 -0.86 14.70 -4.05
CA GLY A 110 -0.59 13.33 -3.61
C GLY A 110 0.89 12.92 -3.69
N ILE A 111 1.68 13.62 -4.51
CA ILE A 111 3.14 13.45 -4.62
C ILE A 111 3.87 14.51 -3.78
N VAL A 112 3.48 15.77 -3.93
CA VAL A 112 4.16 16.91 -3.29
C VAL A 112 4.07 16.84 -1.76
N VAL A 113 2.89 16.53 -1.21
CA VAL A 113 2.71 16.53 0.26
C VAL A 113 3.59 15.47 0.93
N PRO A 114 3.61 14.18 0.53
CA PRO A 114 4.52 13.20 1.12
C PRO A 114 5.99 13.58 0.99
N VAL A 115 6.43 14.09 -0.17
CA VAL A 115 7.82 14.50 -0.39
C VAL A 115 8.22 15.64 0.55
N LEU A 116 7.37 16.66 0.70
CA LEU A 116 7.62 17.76 1.62
C LEU A 116 7.68 17.28 3.07
N LEU A 117 6.77 16.39 3.48
CA LEU A 117 6.79 15.82 4.83
C LEU A 117 8.07 15.04 5.12
N LEU A 118 8.54 14.24 4.15
CA LEU A 118 9.81 13.52 4.28
C LEU A 118 11.00 14.49 4.38
N TRP A 119 11.01 15.55 3.58
CA TRP A 119 12.06 16.57 3.61
C TRP A 119 12.10 17.34 4.94
N LEU A 120 10.94 17.78 5.45
CA LEU A 120 10.83 18.45 6.75
C LEU A 120 11.19 17.53 7.92
N GLY A 121 10.98 16.22 7.77
CA GLY A 121 11.35 15.21 8.76
C GLY A 121 12.86 14.93 8.83
N GLN A 122 13.66 15.45 7.89
CA GLN A 122 15.12 15.31 7.93
C GLN A 122 15.70 16.15 9.07
N LYS A 123 15.95 15.52 10.22
CA LYS A 123 16.80 16.11 11.26
C LYS A 123 18.24 16.12 10.74
N ARG A 124 18.81 17.32 10.58
CA ARG A 124 20.24 17.52 10.30
C ARG A 124 21.03 17.50 11.61
#